data_AF-A0A7V3I1A6-F1
#
_entry.id   AF-A0A7V3I1A6-F1
#
_cell.length_a   1.000
_cell.length_b   1.000
_cell.length_c   1.000
_cell.angle_alpha   90.00
_cell.angle_beta   90.00
_cell.angle_gamma   90.00
#
_symmetry.space_group_name_H-M   'P 1'
#
loop_
_entity.id
_entity.type
_entity.pdbx_description
1 polymer ?
#
loop_
_entity_poly.entity_id
_entity_poly.type
_entity_poly.pdbx_seq_one_letter_code
_entity_poly.pdbx_strand_id
1 'polypeptide(L)' 'AAGNIWVTCEPEEPILPGVIDVLSADFIMFASDYPHWDSEWPESTKPLRTRADISEEARAKIGGRNAQRFYNLTRTG' A
#
# COMPACT_ATOMS: atom_id res chain seq x y z
N ALA A 1 -4.00 -12.17 20.75
CA ALA A 1 -3.37 -11.86 19.46
C ALA A 1 -4.42 -11.22 18.57
N ALA A 2 -4.16 -10.00 18.09
CA ALA A 2 -4.90 -9.33 17.03
C ALA A 2 -3.88 -8.98 15.92
N GLY A 3 -4.29 -8.85 14.66
CA GLY A 3 -3.40 -8.51 13.54
C GLY A 3 -3.05 -9.66 12.56
N ASN A 4 -3.97 -10.61 12.35
CA ASN A 4 -3.80 -11.72 11.38
C ASN A 4 -4.40 -11.41 10.00
N ILE A 5 -4.92 -10.20 9.78
CA ILE A 5 -5.53 -9.80 8.52
C ILE A 5 -4.66 -8.72 7.91
N TRP A 6 -4.30 -8.93 6.64
CA TRP A 6 -3.59 -7.99 5.79
C TRP A 6 -4.41 -7.78 4.55
N VAL A 7 -4.40 -6.56 4.03
CA VAL A 7 -5.15 -6.20 2.82
C VAL A 7 -4.22 -5.53 1.83
N THR A 8 -4.59 -5.58 0.56
CA THR A 8 -3.97 -4.78 -0.48
C THR A 8 -4.85 -3.60 -0.84
N CYS A 9 -4.26 -2.52 -1.34
CA CYS A 9 -4.97 -1.42 -1.96
C CYS A 9 -4.40 -1.14 -3.35
N GLU A 10 -5.30 -0.75 -4.25
CA GLU A 10 -4.93 -0.06 -5.48
C GLU A 10 -4.72 1.44 -5.17
N PRO A 11 -3.82 2.13 -5.88
CA PRO A 11 -3.44 3.50 -5.56
C PRO A 11 -4.54 4.54 -5.63
N GLU A 12 -5.60 4.31 -6.39
CA GLU A 12 -6.62 5.29 -6.77
C GLU A 12 -7.80 5.33 -5.77
N GLU A 13 -7.79 4.44 -4.78
CA GLU A 13 -8.86 4.29 -3.79
C GLU A 13 -9.14 5.60 -3.03
N PRO A 14 -10.31 6.25 -3.23
CA PRO A 14 -10.57 7.58 -2.69
C PRO A 14 -10.74 7.58 -1.16
N ILE A 15 -11.13 6.43 -0.59
CA ILE A 15 -11.38 6.29 0.85
C ILE A 15 -10.13 5.89 1.65
N LEU A 16 -8.99 5.65 0.99
CA LEU A 16 -7.76 5.21 1.64
C LEU A 16 -7.35 6.07 2.86
N PRO A 17 -7.43 7.42 2.82
CA PRO A 17 -7.12 8.24 3.99
C PRO A 17 -8.03 7.93 5.19
N GLY A 18 -9.34 7.79 4.96
CA GLY A 18 -10.30 7.46 6.01
C GLY A 18 -10.08 6.07 6.60
N VAL A 19 -9.66 5.10 5.77
CA VAL A 19 -9.28 3.76 6.23
C VAL A 19 -8.04 3.84 7.13
N ILE A 20 -7.02 4.61 6.73
CA ILE A 20 -5.81 4.83 7.53
C ILE A 20 -6.14 5.50 8.87
N ASP A 21 -7.00 6.52 8.86
CA ASP A 21 -7.37 7.26 10.07
C ASP A 21 -8.08 6.39 11.11
N VAL A 22 -8.92 5.44 10.67
CA VAL A 22 -9.71 4.58 11.55
C VAL A 22 -8.97 3.29 11.94
N LEU A 23 -8.23 2.68 11.01
CA LEU A 23 -7.69 1.32 11.15
C LEU A 23 -6.16 1.25 11.17
N SER A 24 -5.46 2.38 10.98
CA SER A 24 -4.01 2.46 10.74
C SER A 24 -3.57 1.95 9.36
N ALA A 25 -2.43 2.45 8.89
CA ALA A 25 -1.75 1.96 7.70
C ALA A 25 -0.97 0.65 7.92
N ASP A 26 -0.92 0.09 9.15
CA ASP A 26 0.02 -0.99 9.52
C ASP A 26 -0.29 -2.37 8.91
N PHE A 27 -1.43 -2.54 8.25
CA PHE A 27 -1.88 -3.81 7.67
C PHE A 27 -2.20 -3.73 6.17
N ILE A 28 -1.92 -2.58 5.55
CA ILE A 28 -2.25 -2.28 4.13
C ILE A 28 -0.99 -2.39 3.28
N MET A 29 -1.04 -3.12 2.16
CA MET A 29 0.05 -3.24 1.19
C MET A 29 -0.39 -2.71 -0.18
N PHE A 30 0.53 -2.17 -0.96
CA PHE A 30 0.26 -1.87 -2.37
C PHE A 30 0.15 -3.18 -3.19
N ALA A 31 -0.77 -3.21 -4.15
CA ALA A 31 -0.79 -4.17 -5.25
C ALA A 31 -1.07 -3.43 -6.56
N SER A 32 -0.44 -3.86 -7.65
CA SER A 32 -0.61 -3.26 -8.99
C SER A 32 -1.75 -3.86 -9.79
N ASP A 33 -2.32 -4.96 -9.29
CA ASP A 33 -3.29 -5.84 -9.96
C ASP A 33 -2.96 -6.18 -11.43
N TYR A 34 -1.66 -6.33 -11.75
CA TYR A 34 -1.25 -6.65 -13.12
C TYR A 34 -1.54 -8.14 -13.42
N PRO A 35 -2.06 -8.52 -14.62
CA PRO A 35 -2.31 -7.71 -15.82
C PRO A 35 -3.79 -7.34 -16.03
N HIS A 36 -4.50 -6.93 -14.98
CA HIS A 36 -5.90 -6.55 -15.11
C HIS A 36 -6.09 -5.36 -16.06
N TRP A 37 -7.28 -5.26 -16.66
CA TRP A 37 -7.54 -4.37 -17.79
C TRP A 37 -7.56 -2.88 -17.41
N ASP A 38 -7.75 -2.57 -16.14
CA ASP A 38 -7.71 -1.24 -15.52
C ASP A 38 -6.37 -0.96 -14.80
N SER A 39 -5.41 -1.89 -14.85
CA SER A 39 -4.10 -1.69 -14.24
C SER A 39 -3.35 -0.51 -14.88
N GLU A 40 -2.74 0.33 -14.05
CA GLU A 40 -1.91 1.45 -14.49
C GLU A 40 -0.52 1.05 -15.01
N TRP A 41 -0.27 -0.23 -15.34
CA TRP A 41 1.01 -0.67 -15.89
C TRP A 41 1.38 0.13 -17.16
N PRO A 42 2.62 0.66 -17.30
CA PRO A 42 3.80 0.43 -16.45
C PRO A 42 4.00 1.38 -15.27
N GLU A 43 3.09 2.32 -15.04
CA GLU A 43 3.20 3.39 -14.04
C GLU A 43 2.53 3.07 -12.70
N SER A 44 2.23 1.79 -12.40
CA SER A 44 1.36 1.38 -11.30
C SER A 44 1.74 1.88 -9.89
N THR A 45 2.99 2.28 -9.66
CA THR A 45 3.41 2.84 -8.35
C THR A 45 3.29 4.35 -8.27
N LYS A 46 3.17 5.04 -9.41
CA LYS A 46 3.20 6.49 -9.52
C LYS A 46 2.06 7.16 -8.76
N PRO A 47 0.79 6.69 -8.82
CA PRO A 47 -0.28 7.39 -8.11
C PRO A 47 -0.04 7.33 -6.61
N LEU A 48 0.26 6.15 -6.04
CA LEU A 48 0.52 6.00 -4.60
C LEU A 48 1.70 6.86 -4.12
N ARG A 49 2.78 6.92 -4.91
CA ARG A 49 3.97 7.72 -4.61
C ARG A 49 3.71 9.21 -4.60
N THR A 50 2.70 9.69 -5.31
CA THR A 50 2.42 11.12 -5.52
C THR A 50 1.17 11.62 -4.80
N ARG A 51 0.39 10.73 -4.16
CA ARG A 51 -0.77 11.09 -3.33
C ARG A 51 -0.42 12.08 -2.23
N ALA A 52 -1.10 13.22 -2.20
CA ALA A 52 -0.87 14.25 -1.18
C ALA A 52 -1.77 14.10 0.06
N ASP A 53 -2.74 13.20 0.03
CA ASP A 53 -3.80 13.02 1.02
C ASP A 53 -3.48 11.97 2.10
N ILE A 54 -2.26 11.41 2.08
CA ILE A 54 -1.74 10.51 3.12
C ILE A 54 -0.34 10.96 3.56
N SER A 55 0.03 10.65 4.80
CA SER A 55 1.34 10.97 5.34
C SER A 55 2.46 10.21 4.63
N GLU A 56 3.67 10.77 4.62
CA GLU A 56 4.87 10.08 4.12
C GLU A 56 5.10 8.74 4.82
N GLU A 57 4.79 8.66 6.12
CA GLU A 57 4.93 7.43 6.88
C GLU A 57 3.98 6.33 6.37
N ALA A 58 2.70 6.67 6.17
CA ALA A 58 1.70 5.76 5.64
C ALA A 58 2.08 5.32 4.22
N ARG A 59 2.47 6.25 3.36
CA ARG A 59 2.96 5.97 2.00
C ARG A 59 4.12 4.97 2.00
N ALA A 60 5.11 5.16 2.88
CA ALA A 60 6.25 4.25 3.00
C ALA A 60 5.87 2.88 3.59
N LYS A 61 4.85 2.80 4.47
CA LYS A 61 4.32 1.52 4.97
C LYS A 61 3.67 0.72 3.85
N ILE A 62 2.69 1.34 3.19
CA ILE A 62 1.89 0.73 2.12
C ILE A 62 2.75 0.37 0.92
N GLY A 63 3.65 1.27 0.51
CA GLY A 63 4.52 1.09 -0.65
C GLY A 63 5.64 0.06 -0.47
N GLY A 64 5.88 -0.48 0.73
CA GLY A 64 6.87 -1.55 0.87
C GLY A 64 7.19 -2.05 2.27
N ARG A 65 7.18 -1.23 3.33
CA ARG A 65 7.59 -1.72 4.67
C ARG A 65 6.65 -2.80 5.22
N ASN A 66 5.37 -2.72 4.89
CA ASN A 66 4.39 -3.73 5.29
C ASN A 66 4.62 -5.06 4.57
N ALA A 67 4.89 -5.02 3.25
CA ALA A 67 5.24 -6.21 2.48
C ALA A 67 6.56 -6.84 2.99
N GLN A 68 7.56 -6.02 3.34
CA GLN A 68 8.80 -6.50 3.94
C GLN A 68 8.55 -7.26 5.24
N ARG A 69 7.70 -6.73 6.13
CA ARG A 69 7.33 -7.40 7.38
C ARG A 69 6.52 -8.67 7.15
N PHE A 70 5.54 -8.62 6.24
CA PHE A 70 4.63 -9.74 5.98
C PHE A 70 5.35 -10.93 5.34
N TYR A 71 6.15 -10.67 4.30
CA TYR A 71 6.88 -11.70 3.57
C TYR A 71 8.29 -11.97 4.12
N ASN A 72 8.69 -11.30 5.20
CA ASN A 72 10.04 -11.35 5.77
C ASN A 72 11.14 -11.06 4.73
N LEU A 73 10.95 -10.02 3.92
CA LEU A 73 11.90 -9.62 2.88
C LEU A 73 13.00 -8.74 3.48
N THR A 74 14.25 -9.12 3.26
CA THR A 74 15.39 -8.26 3.54
C THR A 74 15.63 -7.35 2.33
N ARG A 75 15.96 -6.08 2.60
CA ARG A 75 16.42 -5.19 1.54
C ARG A 75 17.81 -5.67 1.12
N THR A 76 17.92 -6.31 -0.03
CA THR A 76 19.22 -6.48 -0.69
C THR A 76 19.69 -5.10 -1.15
N GLY A 77 20.88 -4.72 -0.68
CA GLY A 77 21.55 -3.46 -1.03
C GLY A 77 21.94 -3.40 -2.50
#